data_AF-A0A963K212-F1
#
_entry.id   AF-A0A963K212-F1
#
_cell.length_a   1.000
_cell.length_b   1.000
_cell.length_c   1.000
_cell.angle_alpha   90.00
_cell.angle_beta   90.00
_cell.angle_gamma   90.00
#
_symmetry.space_group_name_H-M   'P 1'
#
loop_
_entity.id
_entity.type
_entity.pdbx_description
1 polymer ?
#
loop_
_entity_poly.entity_id
_entity_poly.type
_entity_poly.pdbx_seq_one_letter_code
_entity_poly.pdbx_strand_id
1 'polypeptide(L)'
;HADAEAAAGALAHLDPDAYRPFNLLIADGSDAFWIRHAGDGMVSSVSLGEGVAMLTSREINDANAPRIRRYLPLFRQAAPPEPDHDAAKDDWSDWRLLLASTASETGDPRDAMCIHTDGPYGTVSSSLIALPPVATQPVLWRYADGPPDRAPFVEVAL
;
A
#
# COMPACT_ATOMS: atom_id res chain seq x y z
N HIS A 1 -18.05 -6.92 -6.92
CA HIS A 1 -18.69 -5.74 -6.30
C HIS A 1 -18.31 -4.52 -7.12
N ALA A 2 -19.23 -3.58 -7.33
CA ALA A 2 -18.97 -2.39 -8.16
C ALA A 2 -18.36 -1.23 -7.35
N ASP A 3 -18.45 -1.28 -6.02
CA ASP A 3 -17.90 -0.30 -5.08
C ASP A 3 -17.11 -1.03 -3.96
N ALA A 4 -16.18 -0.32 -3.32
CA ALA A 4 -15.31 -0.83 -2.26
C ALA A 4 -16.08 -1.13 -0.97
N GLU A 5 -17.12 -0.34 -0.66
CA GLU A 5 -17.94 -0.48 0.55
C GLU A 5 -18.70 -1.82 0.58
N ALA A 6 -19.39 -2.18 -0.50
CA ALA A 6 -20.10 -3.45 -0.60
C ALA A 6 -19.14 -4.64 -0.60
N ALA A 7 -17.95 -4.49 -1.20
CA ALA A 7 -16.90 -5.51 -1.13
C ALA A 7 -16.43 -5.71 0.31
N ALA A 8 -16.14 -4.62 1.03
CA ALA A 8 -15.70 -4.67 2.41
C ALA A 8 -16.79 -5.22 3.35
N GLY A 9 -18.04 -4.83 3.13
CA GLY A 9 -19.20 -5.37 3.84
C GLY A 9 -19.36 -6.87 3.62
N ALA A 10 -19.26 -7.35 2.38
CA ALA A 10 -19.35 -8.77 2.09
C ALA A 10 -18.20 -9.57 2.74
N LEU A 11 -16.98 -9.03 2.72
CA LEU A 11 -15.79 -9.71 3.25
C LEU A 11 -15.74 -9.71 4.79
N ALA A 12 -16.39 -8.75 5.45
CA ALA A 12 -16.54 -8.77 6.91
C ALA A 12 -17.42 -9.94 7.41
N HIS A 13 -18.22 -10.55 6.53
CA HIS A 13 -19.08 -11.70 6.85
C HIS A 13 -18.47 -13.05 6.45
N LEU A 14 -17.19 -13.08 6.05
CA LEU A 14 -16.50 -14.34 5.79
C LEU A 14 -16.48 -15.19 7.06
N ASP A 15 -16.61 -16.50 6.86
CA ASP A 15 -16.34 -17.48 7.91
C ASP A 15 -14.86 -17.36 8.33
N PRO A 16 -14.56 -16.89 9.56
CA PRO A 16 -13.19 -16.69 10.00
C PRO A 16 -12.40 -17.99 10.05
N ASP A 17 -13.05 -19.14 10.29
CA ASP A 17 -12.38 -20.44 10.38
C ASP A 17 -11.96 -20.98 9.00
N ALA A 18 -12.47 -20.39 7.91
CA ALA A 18 -12.13 -20.77 6.54
C ALA A 18 -10.83 -20.11 6.03
N TYR A 19 -10.28 -19.12 6.73
CA TYR A 19 -9.13 -18.34 6.26
C TYR A 19 -8.02 -18.24 7.31
N ARG A 20 -6.76 -18.22 6.84
CA ARG A 20 -5.61 -17.90 7.70
C ARG A 20 -5.60 -16.40 8.04
N PRO A 21 -4.92 -15.95 9.10
CA PRO A 21 -4.73 -14.53 9.38
C PRO A 21 -4.23 -13.74 8.17
N PHE A 22 -4.83 -12.56 7.93
CA PHE A 22 -4.49 -11.69 6.81
C PHE A 22 -4.75 -10.21 7.12
N ASN A 23 -4.08 -9.36 6.33
CA ASN A 23 -4.46 -7.97 6.12
C ASN A 23 -4.83 -7.78 4.65
N LEU A 24 -5.92 -7.08 4.38
CA LEU A 24 -6.41 -6.78 3.04
C LEU A 24 -6.78 -5.30 2.95
N LEU A 25 -6.32 -4.63 1.90
CA LEU A 25 -6.74 -3.28 1.56
C LEU A 25 -7.68 -3.35 0.36
N ILE A 26 -8.84 -2.70 0.46
CA ILE A 26 -9.79 -2.53 -0.64
C ILE A 26 -10.01 -1.05 -0.82
N ALA A 27 -9.90 -0.56 -2.05
CA ALA A 27 -10.17 0.83 -2.36
C ALA A 27 -10.82 0.97 -3.74
N ASP A 28 -11.59 2.03 -3.91
CA ASP A 28 -12.03 2.57 -5.18
C ASP A 28 -11.64 4.06 -5.28
N GLY A 29 -12.29 4.81 -6.18
CA GLY A 29 -11.98 6.23 -6.39
C GLY A 29 -12.44 7.17 -5.28
N SER A 30 -13.20 6.71 -4.29
CA SER A 30 -13.67 7.53 -3.16
C SER A 30 -13.34 6.94 -1.80
N ASP A 31 -13.38 5.61 -1.66
CA ASP A 31 -13.34 4.96 -0.36
C ASP A 31 -12.22 3.92 -0.27
N ALA A 32 -11.65 3.79 0.92
CA ALA A 32 -10.67 2.78 1.24
C ALA A 32 -10.98 2.12 2.58
N PHE A 33 -10.84 0.80 2.62
CA PHE A 33 -11.14 -0.06 3.76
C PHE A 33 -9.95 -0.98 4.04
N TRP A 34 -9.58 -1.07 5.30
CA TRP A 34 -8.69 -2.10 5.79
C TRP A 34 -9.51 -3.22 6.43
N ILE A 35 -9.31 -4.43 5.90
CA ILE A 35 -9.93 -5.65 6.40
C ILE A 35 -8.84 -6.50 7.04
N ARG A 36 -9.10 -6.94 8.27
CA ARG A 36 -8.15 -7.68 9.08
C ARG A 36 -8.79 -8.93 9.65
N HIS A 37 -8.03 -10.01 9.64
CA HIS A 37 -8.30 -11.20 10.42
C HIS A 37 -7.00 -11.66 11.09
N ALA A 38 -6.96 -11.78 12.43
CA ALA A 38 -5.76 -12.21 13.14
C ALA A 38 -5.87 -13.61 13.79
N GLY A 39 -6.89 -14.39 13.42
CA GLY A 39 -7.16 -15.69 14.04
C GLY A 39 -7.65 -15.58 15.48
N ASP A 40 -8.05 -14.38 15.90
CA ASP A 40 -8.52 -14.02 17.24
C ASP A 40 -10.04 -13.78 17.29
N GLY A 41 -10.75 -14.07 16.19
CA GLY A 41 -12.21 -13.93 16.10
C GLY A 41 -12.67 -13.53 14.70
N MET A 42 -13.74 -12.75 14.67
CA MET A 42 -14.38 -12.29 13.44
C MET A 42 -13.45 -11.39 12.61
N VAL A 43 -13.67 -11.39 11.29
CA VAL A 43 -13.06 -10.42 10.38
C VAL A 43 -13.51 -9.01 10.75
N SER A 44 -12.57 -8.07 10.89
CA SER A 44 -12.87 -6.66 11.08
C SER A 44 -12.71 -5.88 9.78
N SER A 45 -13.54 -4.85 9.60
CA SER A 45 -13.45 -3.90 8.49
C SER A 45 -13.47 -2.49 9.04
N VAL A 46 -12.52 -1.67 8.62
CA VAL A 46 -12.32 -0.29 9.10
C VAL A 46 -12.16 0.63 7.89
N SER A 47 -13.03 1.64 7.77
CA SER A 47 -12.86 2.72 6.80
C SER A 47 -11.68 3.60 7.18
N LEU A 48 -10.84 3.95 6.20
CA LEU A 48 -9.59 4.68 6.43
C LEU A 48 -9.75 6.20 6.44
N GLY A 49 -10.83 6.72 5.84
CA GLY A 49 -11.05 8.15 5.68
C GLY A 49 -9.97 8.86 4.86
N GLU A 50 -10.03 10.19 4.85
CA GLU A 50 -9.05 11.02 4.14
C GLU A 50 -7.67 11.01 4.82
N GLY A 51 -6.61 11.07 4.00
CA GLY A 51 -5.23 11.22 4.44
C GLY A 51 -4.35 10.02 4.09
N VAL A 52 -3.21 9.91 4.78
CA VAL A 52 -2.22 8.85 4.55
C VAL A 52 -2.29 7.84 5.68
N ALA A 53 -2.53 6.59 5.30
CA ALA A 53 -2.42 5.42 6.16
C ALA A 53 -1.30 4.50 5.68
N MET A 54 -0.65 3.79 6.61
CA MET A 54 0.41 2.83 6.30
C MET A 54 0.11 1.49 6.95
N LEU A 55 0.11 0.44 6.13
CA LEU A 55 -0.10 -0.95 6.53
C LEU A 55 1.18 -1.76 6.31
N THR A 56 1.50 -2.64 7.25
CA THR A 56 2.58 -3.62 7.13
C THR A 56 2.05 -5.02 7.44
N SER A 57 2.83 -5.91 8.05
CA SER A 57 2.34 -7.21 8.53
C SER A 57 1.59 -7.12 9.87
N ARG A 58 1.41 -5.91 10.43
CA ARG A 58 0.77 -5.62 11.72
C ARG A 58 -0.45 -4.71 11.52
N GLU A 59 -0.94 -4.12 12.60
CA GLU A 59 -2.03 -3.15 12.57
C GLU A 59 -1.69 -1.91 11.71
N ILE A 60 -2.72 -1.32 11.09
CA ILE A 60 -2.56 -0.09 10.32
C ILE A 60 -2.12 1.06 11.24
N ASN A 61 -1.23 1.91 10.76
CA ASN A 61 -0.72 3.09 11.48
C ASN A 61 -0.07 2.77 12.86
N ASP A 62 0.31 1.52 13.11
CA ASP A 62 0.95 1.12 14.37
C ASP A 62 2.37 1.65 14.48
N ALA A 63 2.56 2.71 15.28
CA ALA A 63 3.87 3.30 15.54
C ALA A 63 4.83 2.39 16.34
N ASN A 64 4.38 1.23 16.83
CA ASN A 64 5.29 0.22 17.37
C ASN A 64 6.03 -0.56 16.28
N ALA A 65 5.50 -0.59 15.05
CA ALA A 65 6.19 -1.14 13.89
C ALA A 65 7.29 -0.15 13.43
N PRO A 66 8.58 -0.51 13.45
CA PRO A 66 9.66 0.43 13.13
C PRO A 66 9.55 1.05 11.73
N ARG A 67 9.11 0.27 10.74
CA ARG A 67 8.83 0.79 9.39
C ARG A 67 7.76 1.89 9.41
N ILE A 68 6.64 1.67 10.08
CA ILE A 68 5.56 2.67 10.16
C ILE A 68 6.04 3.91 10.91
N ARG A 69 6.68 3.73 12.08
CA ARG A 69 7.22 4.83 12.88
C ARG A 69 8.13 5.75 12.08
N ARG A 70 9.00 5.17 11.24
CA ARG A 70 9.91 5.92 10.38
C ARG A 70 9.21 6.57 9.19
N TYR A 71 8.42 5.81 8.43
CA TYR A 71 8.00 6.23 7.09
C TYR A 71 6.63 6.90 7.03
N LEU A 72 5.70 6.59 7.93
CA LEU A 72 4.38 7.24 7.93
C LEU A 72 4.48 8.78 8.07
N PRO A 73 5.32 9.35 8.96
CA PRO A 73 5.51 10.80 9.01
C PRO A 73 6.11 11.38 7.72
N LEU A 74 6.98 10.63 7.04
CA LEU A 74 7.60 11.07 5.79
C LEU A 74 6.60 11.10 4.63
N PHE A 75 5.76 10.07 4.48
CA PHE A 75 4.70 10.07 3.48
C PHE A 75 3.65 11.17 3.72
N ARG A 76 3.40 11.53 4.99
CA ARG A 76 2.51 12.66 5.33
C ARG A 76 3.11 14.03 5.02
N GLN A 77 4.44 14.14 4.93
CA GLN A 77 5.15 15.39 4.63
C GLN A 77 5.50 15.52 3.14
N ALA A 78 5.62 14.38 2.43
CA ALA A 78 5.81 14.34 0.99
C ALA A 78 4.66 15.04 0.28
N ALA A 79 4.96 15.62 -0.89
CA ALA A 79 3.90 16.13 -1.75
C ALA A 79 2.92 14.99 -2.11
N PRO A 80 1.60 15.23 -2.05
CA PRO A 80 0.63 14.32 -2.67
C PRO A 80 1.00 14.14 -4.15
N PRO A 81 1.01 12.90 -4.68
CA PRO A 81 1.31 12.67 -6.08
C PRO A 81 0.31 13.36 -7.01
N GLU A 82 0.78 13.79 -8.17
CA GLU A 82 -0.05 14.31 -9.26
C GLU A 82 -0.06 13.28 -10.41
N PRO A 83 -0.92 12.24 -10.34
CA PRO A 83 -0.96 11.18 -11.34
C PRO A 83 -1.49 11.69 -12.69
N ASP A 84 -0.78 11.38 -13.77
CA ASP A 84 -1.21 11.68 -15.14
C ASP A 84 -0.77 10.59 -16.13
N HIS A 85 -1.54 10.35 -17.18
CA HIS A 85 -1.13 9.45 -18.27
C HIS A 85 -0.05 10.08 -19.16
N ASP A 86 0.04 11.41 -19.18
CA ASP A 86 1.18 12.13 -19.76
C ASP A 86 2.38 12.03 -18.81
N ALA A 87 3.40 11.27 -19.20
CA ALA A 87 4.61 11.06 -18.42
C ALA A 87 5.35 12.36 -18.05
N ALA A 88 5.13 13.47 -18.78
CA ALA A 88 5.71 14.78 -18.43
C ALA A 88 5.02 15.45 -17.23
N LYS A 89 3.81 15.01 -16.87
CA LYS A 89 2.98 15.52 -15.76
C LYS A 89 2.79 14.51 -14.63
N ASP A 90 3.14 13.25 -14.88
CA ASP A 90 3.02 12.15 -13.92
C ASP A 90 4.07 12.25 -12.80
N ASP A 91 3.74 12.97 -11.73
CA ASP A 91 4.66 13.19 -10.62
C ASP A 91 4.37 12.31 -9.40
N TRP A 92 5.25 11.33 -9.21
CA TRP A 92 5.32 10.46 -8.04
C TRP A 92 6.67 10.57 -7.32
N SER A 93 7.46 11.61 -7.58
CA SER A 93 8.90 11.61 -7.32
C SER A 93 9.24 11.42 -5.84
N ASP A 94 8.58 12.14 -4.93
CA ASP A 94 8.77 11.97 -3.48
C ASP A 94 8.40 10.56 -3.01
N TRP A 95 7.29 10.02 -3.52
CA TRP A 95 6.82 8.69 -3.15
C TRP A 95 7.75 7.60 -3.69
N ARG A 96 8.26 7.73 -4.92
CA ARG A 96 9.27 6.84 -5.49
C ARG A 96 10.56 6.84 -4.67
N LEU A 97 11.02 8.02 -4.22
CA LEU A 97 12.18 8.14 -3.35
C LEU A 97 11.95 7.44 -2.00
N LEU A 98 10.78 7.61 -1.39
CA LEU A 98 10.44 6.94 -0.13
C LEU A 98 10.34 5.41 -0.30
N LEU A 99 9.73 4.94 -1.38
CA LEU A 99 9.61 3.51 -1.70
C LEU A 99 10.98 2.86 -1.96
N ALA A 100 11.90 3.58 -2.60
CA ALA A 100 13.28 3.13 -2.85
C ALA A 100 14.18 3.15 -1.60
N SER A 101 13.75 3.76 -0.49
CA SER A 101 14.59 3.92 0.69
C SER A 101 14.90 2.58 1.36
N THR A 102 16.20 2.28 1.46
CA THR A 102 16.75 1.12 2.19
C THR A 102 17.08 1.44 3.65
N ALA A 103 16.76 2.65 4.12
CA ALA A 103 17.09 3.08 5.47
C ALA A 103 16.26 2.33 6.52
N SER A 104 16.93 1.89 7.59
CA SER A 104 16.31 1.25 8.75
C SER A 104 16.66 2.02 10.02
N GLU A 105 15.68 2.22 10.89
CA GLU A 105 15.91 2.86 12.21
C GLU A 105 16.56 1.90 13.21
N THR A 106 16.27 0.60 13.10
CA THR A 106 16.76 -0.44 14.03
C THR A 106 18.08 -1.05 13.58
N GLY A 107 18.49 -0.79 12.32
CA GLY A 107 19.56 -1.50 11.65
C GLY A 107 19.15 -2.84 11.04
N ASP A 108 17.95 -3.36 11.34
CA ASP A 108 17.40 -4.53 10.61
C ASP A 108 16.91 -4.08 9.23
N PRO A 109 17.47 -4.59 8.12
CA PRO A 109 17.01 -4.25 6.78
C PRO A 109 15.53 -4.55 6.53
N ARG A 110 14.92 -5.47 7.30
CA ARG A 110 13.49 -5.77 7.21
C ARG A 110 12.60 -4.60 7.61
N ASP A 111 13.12 -3.62 8.34
CA ASP A 111 12.37 -2.42 8.72
C ASP A 111 12.42 -1.31 7.65
N ALA A 112 13.21 -1.46 6.60
CA ALA A 112 13.24 -0.53 5.47
C ALA A 112 11.97 -0.61 4.59
N MET A 113 11.74 0.41 3.75
CA MET A 113 10.71 0.34 2.70
C MET A 113 11.15 -0.59 1.57
N CYS A 114 12.35 -0.38 1.04
CA CYS A 114 12.99 -1.28 0.11
C CYS A 114 13.92 -2.23 0.88
N ILE A 115 13.45 -3.45 1.11
CA ILE A 115 14.14 -4.46 1.92
C ILE A 115 15.21 -5.13 1.06
N HIS A 116 16.45 -5.04 1.51
CA HIS A 116 17.57 -5.83 1.00
C HIS A 116 18.14 -6.66 2.14
N THR A 117 18.06 -7.99 2.04
CA THR A 117 18.75 -8.89 2.98
C THR A 117 19.79 -9.72 2.23
N ASP A 118 20.72 -10.33 2.95
CA ASP A 118 21.70 -11.25 2.37
C ASP A 118 21.08 -12.60 1.93
N GLY A 119 19.81 -12.85 2.31
CA GLY A 119 19.09 -14.08 2.01
C GLY A 119 18.04 -13.93 0.90
N PRO A 120 17.15 -14.92 0.72
CA PRO A 120 16.13 -14.91 -0.33
C PRO A 120 14.97 -13.93 -0.06
N TYR A 121 14.96 -13.25 1.09
CA TYR A 121 13.91 -12.31 1.45
C TYR A 121 14.29 -10.88 1.07
N GLY A 122 13.39 -10.18 0.38
CA GLY A 122 13.60 -8.79 -0.01
C GLY A 122 12.39 -8.25 -0.76
N THR A 123 12.43 -6.96 -1.07
CA THR A 123 11.44 -6.34 -1.94
C THR A 123 11.66 -6.85 -3.37
N VAL A 124 10.66 -7.53 -3.94
CA VAL A 124 10.73 -8.09 -5.30
C VAL A 124 9.96 -7.26 -6.32
N SER A 125 9.10 -6.34 -5.87
CA SER A 125 8.35 -5.45 -6.73
C SER A 125 7.80 -4.25 -5.96
N SER A 126 7.30 -3.26 -6.69
CA SER A 126 6.58 -2.11 -6.13
C SER A 126 5.49 -1.62 -7.08
N SER A 127 4.37 -1.13 -6.55
CA SER A 127 3.25 -0.59 -7.31
C SER A 127 2.85 0.79 -6.79
N LEU A 128 2.58 1.71 -7.71
CA LEU A 128 1.86 2.96 -7.47
C LEU A 128 0.58 2.92 -8.31
N ILE A 129 -0.57 3.10 -7.66
CA ILE A 129 -1.88 2.96 -8.31
C ILE A 129 -2.71 4.19 -7.96
N ALA A 130 -3.20 4.91 -8.97
CA ALA A 130 -4.19 5.96 -8.80
C ALA A 130 -5.55 5.46 -9.30
N LEU A 131 -6.55 5.49 -8.41
CA LEU A 131 -7.91 5.09 -8.70
C LEU A 131 -8.73 6.36 -8.96
N PRO A 132 -9.26 6.58 -10.17
CA PRO A 132 -10.03 7.78 -10.46
C PRO A 132 -11.42 7.72 -9.80
N PRO A 133 -11.97 8.86 -9.36
CA PRO A 133 -13.30 8.92 -8.73
C PRO A 133 -14.42 8.56 -9.72
N VAL A 134 -14.17 8.68 -11.02
CA VAL A 134 -15.14 8.33 -12.07
C VAL A 134 -14.71 7.02 -12.70
N ALA A 135 -15.51 5.96 -12.54
CA ALA A 135 -15.19 4.62 -13.03
C ALA A 135 -14.95 4.49 -14.55
N THR A 136 -15.35 5.49 -15.34
CA THR A 136 -15.07 5.53 -16.79
C THR A 136 -13.68 6.09 -17.13
N GLN A 137 -12.98 6.69 -16.16
CA GLN A 137 -11.60 7.09 -16.33
C GLN A 137 -10.68 5.89 -16.10
N PRO A 138 -9.59 5.76 -16.88
CA PRO A 138 -8.65 4.67 -16.71
C PRO A 138 -7.92 4.76 -15.36
N VAL A 139 -7.70 3.60 -14.73
CA VAL A 139 -6.78 3.47 -13.61
C VAL A 139 -5.36 3.67 -14.11
N LEU A 140 -4.57 4.44 -13.38
CA LEU A 140 -3.14 4.59 -13.63
C LEU A 140 -2.39 3.63 -12.72
N TRP A 141 -1.65 2.69 -13.31
CA TRP A 141 -0.78 1.78 -12.57
C TRP A 141 0.66 1.90 -13.07
N ARG A 142 1.57 2.25 -12.14
CA ARG A 142 3.01 2.13 -12.33
C ARG A 142 3.55 0.93 -11.54
N TYR A 143 4.32 0.08 -12.20
CA TYR A 143 4.89 -1.12 -11.62
C TYR A 143 6.40 -1.15 -11.80
N ALA A 144 7.12 -1.50 -10.73
CA ALA A 144 8.54 -1.83 -10.77
C ALA A 144 8.69 -3.35 -10.60
N ASP A 145 9.22 -4.02 -11.63
CA ASP A 145 9.50 -5.46 -11.62
C ASP A 145 10.85 -5.75 -10.94
N GLY A 146 10.93 -5.38 -9.67
CA GLY A 146 12.12 -5.50 -8.86
C GLY A 146 12.11 -4.53 -7.69
N PRO A 147 13.19 -4.52 -6.88
CA PRO A 147 13.40 -3.51 -5.85
C PRO A 147 13.29 -2.09 -6.47
N PRO A 148 12.46 -1.17 -5.95
CA PRO A 148 12.26 0.16 -6.54
C PRO A 148 13.48 1.08 -6.47
N ASP A 149 14.56 0.70 -5.78
CA ASP A 149 15.87 1.36 -5.85
C ASP A 149 16.70 0.95 -7.08
N ARG A 150 16.31 -0.11 -7.79
CA ARG A 150 17.05 -0.70 -8.91
C ARG A 150 16.21 -0.91 -10.17
N ALA A 151 14.91 -1.13 -10.00
CA ALA A 151 13.97 -1.34 -11.10
C ALA A 151 13.18 -0.05 -11.37
N PRO A 152 13.06 0.39 -12.64
CA PRO A 152 12.24 1.54 -12.98
C PRO A 152 10.76 1.21 -12.84
N PHE A 153 9.96 2.23 -12.55
CA PHE A 153 8.51 2.15 -12.66
C PHE A 153 8.09 2.32 -14.13
N VAL A 154 7.27 1.39 -14.63
CA VAL A 154 6.68 1.42 -15.97
C VAL A 154 5.16 1.40 -15.89
N GLU A 155 4.48 2.01 -16.86
CA GLU A 155 3.02 1.92 -16.95
C GLU A 155 2.57 0.50 -17.28
N VAL A 156 1.55 0.02 -16.56
CA VAL A 156 0.87 -1.24 -16.85
C VAL A 156 -0.43 -0.94 -17.58
N ALA A 157 -0.61 -1.55 -18.75
CA ALA A 157 -1.89 -1.51 -19.46
C ALA A 157 -2.91 -2.42 -18.76
N LEU A 158 -4.05 -1.86 -18.38
CA LEU A 158 -5.17 -2.54 -17.71
C LEU A 158 -6.30 -2.86 -18.70
#